data_AF-A0A0J7J7A2-F1
#
_entry.id   AF-A0A0J7J7A2-F1
#
_cell.length_a   1.000
_cell.length_b   1.000
_cell.length_c   1.000
_cell.angle_alpha   90.00
_cell.angle_beta   90.00
_cell.angle_gamma   90.00
#
_symmetry.space_group_name_H-M   'P 1'
#
loop_
_entity.id
_entity.type
_entity.pdbx_description
1 polymer ?
#
loop_
_entity_poly.entity_id
_entity_poly.type
_entity_poly.pdbx_seq_one_letter_code
_entity_poly.pdbx_strand_id
1 'polypeptide(L)'
;MSKTGQARVLTPEQFAHLLGEIKEHRYPEKNTALVQISFKLGLRVQEIALLQIKDVAELGPGSSGSGQRSFKLKEILALPAAWVIPPFLTGFKSRPQAIMANFC
;
A
#
# COMPACT_ATOMS: atom_id res chain seq x y z
N MET A 1 -4.93 -30.73 17.40
CA MET A 1 -5.60 -30.30 16.14
C MET A 1 -4.72 -29.28 15.46
N SER A 2 -4.09 -29.64 14.34
CA SER A 2 -3.28 -28.71 13.54
C SER A 2 -4.18 -27.62 12.97
N LYS A 3 -3.89 -26.36 13.30
CA LYS A 3 -4.59 -25.18 12.74
C LYS A 3 -4.19 -25.00 11.27
N THR A 4 -4.54 -25.95 10.42
CA THR A 4 -4.29 -25.92 8.99
C THR A 4 -5.41 -25.09 8.35
N GLY A 5 -5.12 -23.84 7.98
CA GLY A 5 -6.08 -22.99 7.26
C GLY A 5 -6.11 -21.51 7.66
N GLN A 6 -5.39 -21.09 8.71
CA GLN A 6 -5.24 -19.66 9.00
C GLN A 6 -3.99 -19.10 8.32
N ALA A 7 -4.17 -18.03 7.53
CA ALA A 7 -3.07 -17.27 6.98
C ALA A 7 -2.24 -16.70 8.15
N ARG A 8 -0.97 -17.11 8.24
CA ARG A 8 -0.04 -16.56 9.23
C ARG A 8 0.37 -15.17 8.77
N VAL A 9 0.16 -14.17 9.62
CA VAL A 9 0.65 -12.81 9.39
C VAL A 9 2.10 -12.75 9.84
N LEU A 10 2.96 -12.13 9.03
CA LEU A 10 4.38 -11.92 9.35
C LEU A 10 4.50 -11.06 10.61
N THR A 11 5.41 -11.43 11.51
CA THR A 11 5.79 -10.54 12.63
C THR A 11 6.62 -9.36 12.11
N PRO A 12 6.74 -8.25 12.86
CA PRO A 12 7.55 -7.10 12.45
C PRO A 12 9.02 -7.47 12.18
N GLU A 13 9.58 -8.40 12.95
CA GLU A 13 10.95 -8.91 12.77
C GLU A 13 11.10 -9.70 11.47
N GLN A 14 10.14 -10.58 11.17
CA GLN A 14 10.11 -11.34 9.91
C GLN A 14 9.93 -10.41 8.71
N PHE A 15 9.15 -9.34 8.86
CA PHE A 15 8.97 -8.32 7.84
C PHE A 15 10.26 -7.52 7.61
N ALA A 16 10.98 -7.15 8.67
CA ALA A 16 12.28 -6.49 8.54
C ALA A 16 13.31 -7.37 7.83
N HIS A 17 13.33 -8.67 8.13
CA HIS A 17 14.16 -9.64 7.41
C HIS A 17 13.79 -9.70 5.92
N LEU A 18 12.50 -9.78 5.59
CA LEU A 18 12.02 -9.77 4.21
C LEU A 18 12.45 -8.51 3.46
N LEU A 19 12.38 -7.34 4.10
CA LEU A 19 12.87 -6.09 3.50
C LEU A 19 14.39 -6.09 3.29
N GLY A 20 15.15 -6.79 4.14
CA GLY A 20 16.58 -7.03 3.93
C GLY A 20 16.83 -7.84 2.66
N GLU A 21 16.16 -8.97 2.52
CA GLU A 21 16.27 -9.85 1.33
C GLU A 21 15.88 -9.13 0.03
N ILE A 22 14.82 -8.31 0.06
CA ILE A 22 14.37 -7.57 -1.13
C ILE A 22 15.44 -6.60 -1.65
N LYS A 23 16.27 -6.03 -0.77
CA LYS A 23 17.33 -5.09 -1.15
C LYS A 23 18.45 -5.74 -1.95
N GLU A 24 18.69 -7.03 -1.73
CA GLU A 24 19.73 -7.81 -2.43
C GLU A 24 19.27 -8.32 -3.81
N HIS A 25 18.04 -7.99 -4.22
CA HIS A 25 17.42 -8.46 -5.46
C HIS A 25 17.13 -7.33 -6.45
N ARG A 26 16.65 -7.70 -7.65
CA ARG A 26 16.33 -6.74 -8.72
C ARG A 26 15.17 -5.84 -8.32
N TYR A 27 15.29 -4.55 -8.66
CA TYR A 27 14.30 -3.49 -8.39
C TYR A 27 13.97 -3.33 -6.89
N PRO A 28 14.98 -3.09 -6.05
CA PRO A 28 14.83 -3.09 -4.60
C PRO A 28 13.87 -1.97 -4.14
N GLU A 29 13.90 -0.79 -4.75
CA GLU A 29 13.02 0.33 -4.37
C GLU A 29 11.55 0.01 -4.69
N LYS A 30 11.30 -0.50 -5.91
CA LYS A 30 9.94 -0.85 -6.36
C LYS A 30 9.36 -1.96 -5.50
N ASN A 31 10.12 -3.03 -5.28
CA ASN A 31 9.64 -4.20 -4.55
C ASN A 31 9.45 -3.89 -3.07
N THR A 32 10.32 -3.06 -2.49
CA THR A 32 10.15 -2.55 -1.12
C THR A 32 8.86 -1.76 -0.99
N ALA A 33 8.59 -0.84 -1.92
CA ALA A 33 7.36 -0.05 -1.90
C ALA A 33 6.10 -0.93 -2.00
N LEU A 34 6.07 -1.91 -2.91
CA LEU A 34 4.95 -2.83 -3.06
C LEU A 34 4.66 -3.61 -1.77
N VAL A 35 5.71 -4.15 -1.15
CA VAL A 35 5.60 -4.96 0.07
C VAL A 35 5.22 -4.10 1.27
N GLN A 36 5.74 -2.88 1.38
CA GLN A 36 5.35 -1.93 2.42
C GLN A 36 3.90 -1.48 2.28
N ILE A 37 3.44 -1.17 1.07
CA ILE A 37 2.05 -0.79 0.81
C ILE A 37 1.12 -1.95 1.17
N SER A 38 1.47 -3.18 0.80
CA SER A 38 0.64 -4.35 1.14
C SER A 38 0.62 -4.63 2.65
N PHE A 39 1.77 -4.58 3.32
CA PHE A 39 1.88 -4.95 4.74
C PHE A 39 1.38 -3.86 5.69
N LYS A 40 1.70 -2.58 5.44
CA LYS A 40 1.28 -1.46 6.30
C LYS A 40 -0.15 -1.00 6.04
N LEU A 41 -0.56 -0.93 4.76
CA LEU A 41 -1.89 -0.43 4.39
C LEU A 41 -2.92 -1.55 4.16
N GLY A 42 -2.49 -2.82 4.09
CA GLY A 42 -3.38 -3.95 3.90
C GLY A 42 -4.00 -4.04 2.50
N LEU A 43 -3.39 -3.33 1.53
CA LEU A 43 -3.83 -3.34 0.14
C LEU A 43 -3.50 -4.69 -0.52
N ARG A 44 -4.47 -5.19 -1.29
CA ARG A 44 -4.35 -6.37 -2.12
C ARG A 44 -3.62 -6.02 -3.41
N VAL A 45 -3.01 -7.03 -4.02
CA VAL A 45 -2.25 -6.88 -5.28
C VAL A 45 -3.06 -6.17 -6.37
N GLN A 46 -4.37 -6.43 -6.46
CA GLN A 46 -5.26 -5.77 -7.42
C GLN A 46 -5.44 -4.26 -7.14
N GLU A 47 -5.59 -3.89 -5.87
CA GLU A 47 -5.74 -2.48 -5.46
C GLU A 47 -4.43 -1.71 -5.70
N ILE A 48 -3.29 -2.34 -5.39
CA ILE A 48 -1.96 -1.77 -5.65
C ILE A 48 -1.71 -1.56 -7.15
N ALA A 49 -2.17 -2.49 -7.99
CA ALA A 49 -2.01 -2.40 -9.44
C ALA A 49 -2.84 -1.27 -10.07
N LEU A 50 -3.98 -0.91 -9.46
CA LEU A 50 -4.88 0.14 -9.94
C LEU A 50 -4.56 1.52 -9.36
N LEU A 51 -3.72 1.59 -8.33
CA LEU A 51 -3.36 2.84 -7.65
C LEU A 51 -2.66 3.83 -8.60
N GLN A 52 -3.21 5.03 -8.75
CA GLN A 52 -2.62 6.08 -9.57
C GLN A 52 -2.02 7.20 -8.69
N ILE A 53 -1.07 7.96 -9.25
CA ILE A 53 -0.41 9.07 -8.53
C ILE A 53 -1.45 10.08 -8.04
N LYS A 54 -2.51 10.35 -8.82
CA LYS A 54 -3.60 11.27 -8.45
C LYS A 54 -4.35 10.87 -7.17
N ASP A 55 -4.31 9.58 -6.82
CA ASP A 55 -5.01 9.03 -5.66
C ASP A 55 -4.15 9.17 -4.39
N VAL A 56 -2.84 9.31 -4.54
CA VAL A 56 -1.85 9.36 -3.44
C VAL A 56 -1.30 10.78 -3.22
N ALA A 57 -1.13 11.55 -4.29
CA ALA A 57 -0.50 12.86 -4.24
C ALA A 57 -1.17 13.87 -5.17
N GLU A 58 -1.25 15.11 -4.72
CA GLU A 58 -1.52 16.25 -5.57
C GLU A 58 -0.19 16.80 -6.07
N LEU A 59 -0.06 16.85 -7.39
CA LEU A 59 1.11 17.43 -8.05
C LEU A 59 0.88 18.94 -8.16
N GLY A 60 1.83 19.73 -7.66
CA GLY A 60 1.80 21.19 -7.78
C GLY A 60 1.92 21.64 -9.24
N PRO A 61 1.52 22.89 -9.56
CA PRO A 61 1.73 23.45 -10.88
C PRO A 61 3.22 23.37 -11.22
N GLY A 62 3.53 22.84 -12.40
CA GLY A 62 4.90 22.67 -12.86
C GLY A 62 5.59 24.03 -12.91
N SER A 63 6.41 24.35 -11.91
CA SER A 63 7.24 25.54 -11.94
C SER A 63 8.22 25.42 -13.10
N SER A 64 7.92 26.10 -14.19
CA SER A 64 8.82 26.35 -15.30
C SER A 64 10.03 27.13 -14.79
N GLY A 65 11.06 26.44 -14.28
CA GLY A 65 12.33 27.09 -13.95
C GLY A 65 13.19 26.44 -12.86
N SER A 66 12.64 25.61 -11.97
CA SER A 66 13.44 24.89 -10.97
C SER A 66 13.06 23.41 -10.94
N GLY A 67 14.05 22.52 -11.06
CA GLY A 67 13.86 21.08 -11.28
C GLY A 67 13.14 20.29 -10.17
N GLN A 68 12.55 20.94 -9.17
CA GLN A 68 11.74 20.30 -8.14
C GLN A 68 10.26 20.52 -8.38
N ARG A 69 9.58 19.44 -8.81
CA ARG A 69 8.11 19.35 -8.77
C ARG A 69 7.68 19.23 -7.32
N SER A 70 6.96 20.23 -6.81
CA SER A 70 6.32 20.12 -5.49
C SER A 70 5.17 19.13 -5.57
N PHE A 71 5.07 18.24 -4.59
CA PHE A 71 3.93 17.33 -4.43
C PHE A 71 3.44 17.37 -2.99
N LYS A 72 2.13 17.27 -2.81
CA LYS A 72 1.49 17.14 -1.49
C LYS A 72 0.86 15.76 -1.40
N LEU A 73 1.31 14.95 -0.44
CA LEU A 73 0.71 13.65 -0.17
C LEU A 73 -0.68 13.85 0.46
N LYS A 74 -1.63 13.00 0.06
CA LYS A 74 -2.96 12.96 0.66
C LYS A 74 -2.89 12.18 1.97
N GLU A 75 -3.42 12.77 3.04
CA GLU A 75 -3.56 12.11 4.35
C GLU A 75 -4.56 10.95 4.32
N ILE A 76 -5.52 11.02 3.40
CA ILE A 76 -6.59 10.04 3.22
C ILE A 76 -6.49 9.46 1.82
N LEU A 77 -6.33 8.13 1.75
CA LEU A 77 -6.35 7.38 0.51
C LEU A 77 -7.77 6.82 0.34
N ALA A 78 -8.58 7.50 -0.48
CA ALA A 78 -9.93 7.08 -0.81
C ALA A 78 -9.87 6.15 -2.03
N LEU A 79 -10.14 4.86 -1.83
CA LEU A 79 -10.21 3.89 -2.93
C LEU A 79 -11.65 3.79 -3.44
N PRO A 80 -11.87 3.79 -4.77
CA PRO A 80 -13.18 3.54 -5.34
C PRO A 80 -13.76 2.22 -4.83
N ALA A 81 -15.03 2.24 -4.41
CA ALA A 81 -15.72 1.04 -3.92
C ALA A 81 -15.77 -0.11 -4.95
N ALA A 82 -15.57 0.19 -6.24
CA ALA A 82 -15.48 -0.81 -7.31
C ALA A 82 -14.20 -1.66 -7.27
N TRP A 83 -13.13 -1.19 -6.62
CA TRP A 83 -11.86 -1.92 -6.50
C TRP A 83 -11.79 -2.74 -5.21
N VAL A 84 -12.64 -2.40 -4.25
CA VAL A 84 -12.75 -3.07 -2.95
C VAL A 84 -13.89 -4.08 -3.04
N ILE A 85 -13.60 -5.38 -2.92
CA ILE A 85 -14.64 -6.41 -2.90
C ILE A 85 -15.63 -6.09 -1.75
N PRO A 86 -16.96 -6.18 -1.96
CA PRO A 86 -17.92 -5.93 -0.89
C PRO A 86 -17.63 -6.80 0.33
N PRO A 87 -17.82 -6.28 1.55
CA PRO A 87 -17.41 -6.92 2.80
C PRO A 87 -17.99 -8.34 2.99
N PHE A 88 -19.07 -8.66 2.29
CA PHE A 88 -19.78 -9.92 2.35
C PHE A 88 -18.95 -11.15 1.94
N LEU A 89 -17.92 -11.00 1.09
CA LEU A 89 -17.16 -12.16 0.59
C LEU A 89 -15.88 -12.50 1.38
N THR A 90 -15.52 -11.73 2.42
CA THR A 90 -14.18 -11.84 3.03
C THR A 90 -14.14 -12.06 4.53
N GLY A 91 -15.28 -12.20 5.23
CA GLY A 91 -15.32 -12.42 6.68
C GLY A 91 -14.68 -11.31 7.53
N PHE A 92 -14.22 -10.21 6.91
CA PHE A 92 -13.69 -9.02 7.57
C PHE A 92 -14.85 -8.03 7.74
N LYS A 93 -15.25 -7.82 9.00
CA LYS A 93 -16.52 -7.21 9.40
C LYS A 93 -16.77 -5.78 8.91
N SER A 94 -15.75 -5.05 8.45
CA SER A 94 -15.92 -3.71 7.86
C SER A 94 -14.54 -3.16 7.45
N ARG A 95 -14.20 -3.19 6.15
CA ARG A 95 -13.09 -2.36 5.65
C ARG A 95 -13.63 -0.94 5.38
N PRO A 96 -13.06 0.11 5.97
CA PRO A 96 -13.47 1.48 5.67
C PRO A 96 -13.15 1.80 4.20
N GLN A 97 -14.04 2.56 3.54
CA GLN A 97 -13.83 3.04 2.15
C GLN A 97 -12.67 4.03 2.02
N ALA A 98 -12.07 4.43 3.15
CA ALA A 98 -10.94 5.32 3.25
C ALA A 98 -9.92 4.70 4.22
N ILE A 99 -8.67 4.59 3.78
CA ILE A 99 -7.55 4.19 4.65
C ILE A 99 -6.82 5.47 5.04
N MET A 100 -6.77 5.76 6.34
CA MET A 100 -5.90 6.82 6.85
C MET A 100 -4.47 6.32 6.76
N ALA A 101 -3.74 6.82 5.77
CA ALA A 101 -2.37 6.43 5.54
C ALA A 101 -1.46 7.39 6.32
N ASN A 102 -1.01 6.99 7.50
CA ASN A 102 0.10 7.67 8.16
C ASN A 102 1.39 7.33 7.41
N PHE A 103 1.75 8.19 6.46
CA PHE A 103 3.07 8.22 5.84
C PHE A 103 4.06 8.90 6.80
N CYS A 104 4.37 8.23 7.91
CA CYS A 104 5.41 8.62 8.85
C CYS A 104 6.48 7.52 8.90
#